data_AF-R4ZCI6-F1
#
_entry.id   AF-R4ZCI6-F1
#
_cell.length_a   1.000
_cell.length_b   1.000
_cell.length_c   1.000
_cell.angle_alpha   90.00
_cell.angle_beta   90.00
_cell.angle_gamma   90.00
#
_symmetry.space_group_name_H-M   'P 1'
#
loop_
_entity.id
_entity.type
_entity.pdbx_description
1 polymer ?
#
loop_
_entity_poly.entity_id
_entity_poly.type
_entity_poly.pdbx_seq_one_letter_code
_entity_poly.pdbx_strand_id
1 'polypeptide(L)' 'YDYSKPIQGQQKKPFEQHWRKHTLSYVDIKTGKVTLEYRPVIDRTLNETDCATVPPA' A
#
# COMPACT_ATOMS: atom_id res chain seq x y z
N TYR A 1 -6.10 0.74 8.24
CA TYR A 1 -6.41 1.32 9.55
C TYR A 1 -6.56 2.83 9.40
N ASP A 2 -7.24 3.45 10.34
CA ASP A 2 -7.15 4.90 10.59
C ASP A 2 -6.01 5.11 11.60
N TYR A 3 -4.83 5.48 11.09
CA TYR A 3 -3.62 5.60 11.90
C TYR A 3 -3.61 6.87 12.78
N SER A 4 -4.58 7.77 12.61
CA SER A 4 -4.79 8.92 13.51
C SER A 4 -5.41 8.55 14.87
N LYS A 5 -5.81 7.29 15.05
CA LYS A 5 -6.49 6.75 16.24
C LYS A 5 -5.81 5.46 16.71
N PRO A 6 -6.03 5.04 17.97
CA PRO A 6 -5.59 3.74 18.44
C PRO A 6 -6.06 2.61 17.51
N ILE A 7 -5.15 1.73 17.11
CA ILE A 7 -5.43 0.62 16.19
C ILE A 7 -6.20 -0.52 16.86
N GLN A 8 -6.17 -0.60 18.20
CA GLN A 8 -6.83 -1.65 18.96
C GLN A 8 -8.33 -1.67 18.68
N GLY A 9 -8.86 -2.82 18.25
CA GLY A 9 -10.28 -2.98 17.91
C GLY A 9 -10.68 -2.43 16.54
N GLN A 10 -9.78 -1.83 15.78
CA GLN A 10 -10.08 -1.43 14.40
C GLN A 10 -10.10 -2.63 13.45
N GLN A 11 -11.04 -2.61 12.51
CA GLN A 11 -11.03 -3.52 11.37
C GLN A 11 -10.09 -3.01 10.28
N LYS A 12 -9.19 -3.88 9.79
CA LYS A 12 -8.36 -3.57 8.63
C LYS A 12 -9.25 -3.45 7.38
N LYS A 13 -9.13 -2.34 6.65
CA LYS A 13 -9.77 -2.19 5.33
C LYS A 13 -9.17 -3.22 4.35
N PRO A 14 -9.99 -3.90 3.53
CA PRO A 14 -9.50 -4.68 2.39
C PRO A 14 -8.61 -3.86 1.45
N PHE A 15 -7.75 -4.52 0.67
CA PHE A 15 -6.75 -3.88 -0.19
C PHE A 15 -7.36 -2.93 -1.23
N GLU A 16 -8.52 -3.32 -1.75
CA GLU A 16 -9.31 -2.58 -2.73
C GLU A 16 -9.92 -1.31 -2.12
N GLN A 17 -10.08 -1.28 -0.79
CA GLN A 17 -10.75 -0.21 -0.03
C GLN A 17 -9.78 0.77 0.65
N HIS A 18 -8.48 0.75 0.32
CA HIS A 18 -7.51 1.76 0.77
C HIS A 18 -6.43 2.07 -0.27
N TRP A 19 -5.66 3.13 -0.04
CA TRP A 19 -4.72 3.70 -1.03
C TRP A 19 -3.24 3.54 -0.72
N ARG A 20 -2.87 2.93 0.39
CA ARG A 20 -1.46 2.62 0.70
C ARG A 20 -0.95 1.44 -0.15
N LYS A 21 -0.73 1.70 -1.45
CA LYS A 21 -0.36 0.75 -2.49
C LYS A 21 0.30 1.50 -3.66
N HIS A 22 1.18 0.83 -4.40
CA HIS A 22 1.76 1.40 -5.61
C HIS A 22 0.80 1.24 -6.78
N THR A 23 0.70 2.27 -7.62
CA THR A 23 0.03 2.18 -8.93
C THR A 23 0.94 1.51 -9.94
N LEU A 24 0.40 0.55 -10.68
CA LEU A 24 1.02 -0.06 -11.84
C LEU A 24 0.26 0.42 -13.08
N SER A 25 0.94 1.10 -13.99
CA SER A 25 0.31 1.70 -15.18
C SER A 25 0.75 0.96 -16.45
N TYR A 26 -0.24 0.55 -17.24
CA TYR A 26 -0.05 -0.10 -18.54
C TYR A 26 -0.73 0.74 -19.61
N VAL A 27 -0.10 0.87 -20.77
CA VAL A 27 -0.66 1.61 -21.91
C VAL A 27 -0.73 0.71 -23.13
N ASP A 28 -1.90 0.60 -23.73
CA ASP A 28 -2.04 0.06 -25.08
C ASP A 28 -1.55 1.10 -26.08
N ILE A 29 -0.41 0.82 -26.72
CA ILE A 29 0.28 1.73 -27.63
C ILE A 29 -0.59 2.09 -28.86
N LYS A 30 -1.50 1.20 -29.28
CA LYS A 30 -2.33 1.44 -30.48
C LYS A 30 -3.48 2.39 -30.23
N THR A 31 -4.12 2.27 -29.07
CA THR A 31 -5.35 3.01 -28.72
C THR A 31 -5.10 4.16 -27.76
N GLY A 32 -3.96 4.16 -27.06
CA GLY A 32 -3.67 5.06 -25.95
C GLY A 32 -4.43 4.69 -24.66
N LYS A 33 -5.16 3.58 -24.62
CA LYS A 33 -5.90 3.16 -23.42
C LYS A 33 -4.94 2.88 -22.27
N VAL A 34 -5.20 3.50 -21.12
CA VAL A 34 -4.46 3.26 -19.88
C VAL A 34 -5.22 2.27 -18.99
N THR A 35 -4.51 1.26 -18.48
CA THR A 35 -5.01 0.33 -17.45
C THR A 35 -4.17 0.53 -16.19
N LEU A 36 -4.85 0.63 -15.05
CA LEU A 36 -4.20 0.77 -13.75
C LEU A 36 -4.47 -0.47 -12.89
N GLU A 37 -3.40 -1.01 -12.32
CA GLU A 37 -3.44 -2.05 -11.29
C GLU A 37 -2.70 -1.57 -10.03
N TYR A 38 -2.72 -2.38 -8.98
CA TYR A 38 -2.09 -2.01 -7.72
C TYR A 38 -1.33 -3.17 -7.08
N ARG A 39 -0.19 -2.85 -6.46
CA ARG A 39 0.59 -3.79 -5.63
C ARG A 39 0.87 -3.21 -4.24
N PRO A 40 1.07 -4.04 -3.21
CA PRO A 40 1.34 -3.54 -1.85
C PRO A 40 2.70 -2.84 -1.75
N VAL A 41 2.77 -1.88 -0.81
CA VAL A 41 4.02 -1.35 -0.29
C VAL A 41 4.71 -2.44 0.54
N ILE A 42 6.03 -2.52 0.46
CA ILE A 42 6.82 -3.44 1.29
C ILE A 42 7.23 -2.68 2.55
N ASP A 43 6.66 -3.06 3.70
CA ASP A 43 6.95 -2.39 4.97
C ASP A 43 8.23 -2.91 5.64
N ARG A 44 8.57 -4.19 5.43
CA ARG A 44 9.72 -4.82 6.09
C ARG A 44 11.03 -4.13 5.72
N THR A 45 11.89 -3.96 6.70
CA THR A 45 13.28 -3.53 6.47
C THR A 45 14.14 -4.72 6.00
N LEU A 46 15.40 -4.45 5.67
CA LEU A 46 16.37 -5.51 5.35
C LEU A 46 16.78 -6.32 6.59
N ASN A 47 16.76 -5.70 7.77
CA ASN A 47 17.08 -6.32 9.06
C ASN A 47 16.31 -5.62 10.18
N GLU A 48 15.29 -6.27 10.71
CA GLU A 48 14.39 -5.70 11.74
C GLU A 48 15.09 -5.47 13.08
N THR A 49 16.12 -6.27 13.41
CA THR A 49 16.87 -6.12 14.67
C THR A 49 17.75 -4.87 14.65
N ASP A 50 18.33 -4.55 13.48
CA ASP A 50 19.19 -3.39 13.30
C ASP A 50 18.37 -2.11 13.02
N CYS A 51 17.30 -2.24 12.25
CA CYS A 51 16.41 -1.13 11.92
C CYS A 51 14.95 -1.60 11.89
N ALA A 52 14.19 -1.21 12.89
CA ALA A 52 12.78 -1.54 13.01
C ALA A 52 11.94 -0.80 11.95
N THR A 53 10.86 -1.45 11.52
CA THR A 53 9.89 -0.86 10.62
C THR A 53 9.17 0.32 11.28
N VAL A 54 9.05 1.44 10.56
CA VAL A 54 8.26 2.59 11.03
C VAL A 54 6.83 2.49 10.48
N PRO A 55 5.80 2.42 11.34
CA PRO A 55 4.41 2.36 10.89
C PRO A 55 3.96 3.71 10.30
N PRO A 56 2.91 3.75 9.46
CA PRO A 56 2.24 4.99 9.07
C PRO A 56 1.73 5.75 10.30
N ALA A 57 1.79 7.09 10.25
CA ALA A 57 1.34 8.00 11.30
C ALA A 57 0.32 9.01 10.76
#